data_AF-X1I1U3-F1
#
_entry.id   AF-X1I1U3-F1
#
_cell.length_a   1.000
_cell.length_b   1.000
_cell.length_c   1.000
_cell.angle_alpha   90.00
_cell.angle_beta   90.00
_cell.angle_gamma   90.00
#
_symmetry.space_group_name_H-M   'P 1'
#
loop_
_entity.id
_entity.type
_entity.pdbx_description
1 polymer ?
#
loop_
_entity_poly.entity_id
_entity_poly.type
_entity_poly.pdbx_seq_one_letter_code
_entity_poly.pdbx_strand_id
1 'polypeptide(L)'
;FLNILFVFALTYLISKPIRLSYEDAAPTAIIAGSNHFEVAVAVATTVFGLSSGAALATVVGVLTEVPFMLFLVWLCRKTRGFFYQPQLQYADGDSEEASN
;
A
#
# COMPACT_ATOMS: atom_id res chain seq x y z
N PHE A 1 10.56 -8.52 -4.60
CA PHE A 1 10.48 -7.05 -4.80
C PHE A 1 9.85 -6.64 -6.14
N LEU A 2 10.29 -7.17 -7.29
CA LEU A 2 9.69 -6.82 -8.60
C LEU A 2 8.16 -7.03 -8.65
N ASN A 3 7.67 -8.08 -7.98
CA ASN A 3 6.24 -8.34 -7.85
C ASN A 3 5.47 -7.16 -7.22
N ILE A 4 6.02 -6.47 -6.22
CA ILE A 4 5.40 -5.30 -5.58
C ILE A 4 5.16 -4.21 -6.61
N LEU A 5 6.19 -3.87 -7.39
CA LEU A 5 6.10 -2.86 -8.45
C LEU A 5 5.10 -3.26 -9.54
N PHE A 6 5.08 -4.55 -9.89
CA PHE A 6 4.19 -5.08 -10.90
C PHE A 6 2.72 -5.05 -10.46
N VAL A 7 2.41 -5.58 -9.27
CA VAL A 7 1.04 -5.63 -8.73
C VAL A 7 0.55 -4.22 -8.39
N PHE A 8 1.41 -3.37 -7.86
CA PHE A 8 1.12 -1.95 -7.65
C PHE A 8 0.76 -1.26 -8.95
N ALA A 9 1.62 -1.35 -9.98
CA ALA A 9 1.39 -0.69 -11.26
C ALA A 9 0.13 -1.23 -11.94
N LEU A 10 -0.09 -2.55 -11.90
CA LEU A 10 -1.27 -3.19 -12.46
C LEU A 10 -2.55 -2.71 -11.75
N THR A 11 -2.57 -2.73 -10.41
CA THR A 11 -3.72 -2.28 -9.62
C THR A 11 -3.98 -0.79 -9.82
N TYR A 12 -2.93 0.05 -9.80
CA TYR A 12 -3.04 1.49 -10.00
C TYR A 12 -3.54 1.85 -11.40
N LEU A 13 -3.11 1.11 -12.44
CA LEU A 13 -3.59 1.26 -13.81
C LEU A 13 -5.04 0.79 -13.97
N ILE A 14 -5.42 -0.32 -13.32
CA ILE A 14 -6.79 -0.86 -13.33
C ILE A 14 -7.76 0.04 -12.55
N SER A 15 -7.31 0.77 -11.54
CA SER A 15 -8.13 1.75 -10.83
C SER A 15 -8.63 2.89 -11.73
N LYS A 16 -7.92 3.19 -12.83
CA LYS A 16 -8.29 4.24 -13.79
C LYS A 16 -9.57 3.92 -14.57
N PRO A 17 -9.73 2.76 -15.26
CA PRO A 17 -10.98 2.41 -15.93
C PRO A 17 -12.15 2.18 -14.96
N ILE A 18 -11.88 1.81 -13.71
CA ILE A 18 -12.90 1.62 -12.67
C ILE A 18 -13.37 2.97 -12.06
N ARG A 19 -12.77 4.11 -12.46
CA ARG A 19 -13.09 5.47 -11.97
C ARG A 19 -12.96 5.63 -10.45
N LEU A 20 -12.02 4.93 -9.82
CA LEU A 20 -11.73 5.10 -8.40
C LEU A 20 -11.12 6.48 -8.13
N SER A 21 -11.52 7.10 -7.02
CA SER A 21 -10.87 8.31 -6.49
C SER A 21 -9.40 8.03 -6.19
N TYR A 22 -8.55 9.04 -6.27
CA TYR A 22 -7.17 8.94 -5.78
C TYR A 22 -7.11 8.44 -4.32
N GLU A 23 -8.07 8.87 -3.51
CA GLU A 23 -8.15 8.57 -2.07
C GLU A 23 -8.37 7.08 -1.80
N ASP A 24 -8.99 6.35 -2.72
CA ASP A 24 -9.18 4.90 -2.62
C ASP A 24 -8.14 4.13 -3.43
N ALA A 25 -7.81 4.62 -4.64
CA ALA A 25 -6.92 3.94 -5.58
C ALA A 25 -5.48 3.83 -5.07
N ALA A 26 -4.97 4.89 -4.43
CA ALA A 26 -3.59 4.92 -3.91
C ALA A 26 -3.36 3.94 -2.74
N PRO A 27 -4.16 3.95 -1.65
CA PRO A 27 -4.01 2.97 -0.57
C PRO A 27 -4.32 1.54 -1.04
N THR A 28 -5.31 1.35 -1.92
CA THR A 28 -5.61 0.01 -2.48
C THR A 28 -4.45 -0.57 -3.26
N ALA A 29 -3.81 0.21 -4.14
CA ALA A 29 -2.66 -0.26 -4.93
C ALA A 29 -1.44 -0.57 -4.05
N ILE A 30 -1.25 0.21 -2.98
CA ILE A 30 -0.20 -0.04 -1.98
C ILE A 30 -0.47 -1.36 -1.25
N ILE A 31 -1.67 -1.54 -0.70
CA ILE A 31 -2.04 -2.77 0.03
C ILE A 31 -1.93 -4.01 -0.87
N ALA A 32 -2.34 -3.90 -2.13
CA ALA A 32 -2.25 -4.99 -3.10
C ALA A 32 -0.80 -5.45 -3.36
N GLY A 33 0.17 -4.54 -3.30
CA GLY A 33 1.58 -4.85 -3.48
C GLY A 33 2.33 -5.24 -2.20
N SER A 34 1.75 -5.02 -1.02
CA SER A 34 2.41 -5.26 0.28
C SER A 34 2.59 -6.74 0.58
N ASN A 35 3.70 -7.11 1.23
CA ASN A 35 3.93 -8.47 1.72
C ASN A 35 3.99 -8.53 3.24
N HIS A 36 3.60 -9.66 3.84
CA HIS A 36 3.65 -9.86 5.30
C HIS A 36 5.02 -10.37 5.74
N PHE A 37 5.97 -9.44 5.82
CA PHE A 37 7.34 -9.77 6.20
C PHE A 37 7.50 -10.21 7.65
N GLU A 38 6.63 -9.75 8.55
CA GLU A 38 6.64 -10.17 9.95
C GLU A 38 6.46 -11.69 10.08
N VAL A 39 5.48 -12.25 9.36
CA VAL A 39 5.25 -13.70 9.29
C VAL A 39 6.41 -14.40 8.57
N ALA A 40 6.96 -13.81 7.51
CA ALA A 40 8.06 -14.40 6.76
C ALA A 40 9.34 -14.56 7.61
N VAL A 41 9.68 -13.55 8.42
CA VAL A 41 10.83 -13.61 9.34
C VAL A 41 10.59 -14.64 10.46
N ALA A 42 9.37 -14.69 11.01
CA ALA A 42 9.01 -15.69 12.01
C ALA A 42 9.15 -17.12 11.46
N VAL A 43 8.65 -17.39 10.25
CA VAL A 43 8.78 -18.71 9.60
C VAL A 43 10.23 -19.02 9.26
N ALA A 44 11.00 -18.06 8.75
CA ALA A 44 12.39 -18.28 8.36
C ALA A 44 13.28 -18.64 9.56
N THR A 45 13.10 -17.94 10.68
CA THR A 45 13.87 -18.21 11.92
C THR A 45 13.46 -19.50 12.61
N THR A 46 12.17 -19.88 12.55
CA THR A 46 11.66 -21.12 13.17
C THR A 46 11.99 -22.37 12.38
N VAL A 47 11.92 -22.33 11.03
CA VAL A 47 12.14 -23.50 10.17
C VAL A 47 13.63 -23.70 9.83
N PHE A 48 14.35 -22.61 9.54
CA PHE A 48 15.74 -22.70 9.07
C PHE A 48 16.77 -22.32 10.13
N GLY A 49 16.33 -21.81 11.29
CA GLY A 49 17.21 -21.33 12.35
C GLY A 49 17.87 -19.99 12.03
N LEU A 50 18.43 -19.35 13.07
CA LEU A 50 19.02 -18.01 12.99
C LEU A 50 20.32 -17.94 12.18
N SER A 51 21.08 -19.04 12.11
CA SER A 51 22.35 -19.11 11.37
C SER A 51 22.19 -19.40 9.87
N SER A 52 20.96 -19.60 9.39
CA SER A 52 20.71 -19.87 7.98
C SER A 52 20.71 -18.59 7.15
N GLY A 53 21.26 -18.67 5.94
CA GLY A 53 21.16 -17.59 4.95
C GLY A 53 19.72 -17.21 4.60
N ALA A 54 18.75 -18.10 4.83
CA ALA A 54 17.33 -17.82 4.65
C ALA A 54 16.81 -16.75 5.63
N ALA A 55 17.23 -16.79 6.90
CA ALA A 55 16.84 -15.80 7.90
C ALA A 55 17.42 -14.42 7.55
N LEU A 56 18.69 -14.35 7.14
CA LEU A 56 19.33 -13.12 6.68
C LEU A 56 18.63 -12.54 5.45
N ALA A 57 18.29 -13.39 4.47
CA ALA A 57 17.58 -12.97 3.26
C ALA A 57 16.21 -12.36 3.57
N THR A 58 15.47 -12.90 4.53
CA THR A 58 14.18 -12.31 4.94
C THR A 58 14.33 -10.96 5.64
N VAL A 59 15.35 -10.76 6.47
CA VAL A 59 15.61 -9.49 7.16
C VAL A 59 16.06 -8.40 6.16
N VAL A 60 17.00 -8.73 5.26
CA VAL A 60 17.39 -7.85 4.15
C VAL A 60 16.19 -7.56 3.25
N GLY A 61 15.32 -8.56 3.09
CA GLY A 61 13.95 -8.49 2.60
C GLY A 61 13.19 -7.27 3.11
N VAL A 62 12.92 -7.27 4.42
CA VAL A 62 12.17 -6.21 5.12
C VAL A 62 12.84 -4.85 4.99
N LEU A 63 14.16 -4.80 5.20
CA LEU A 63 14.93 -3.55 5.14
C LEU A 63 14.85 -2.89 3.76
N THR A 64 14.71 -3.68 2.71
CA THR A 64 14.53 -3.20 1.35
C THR A 64 13.07 -2.86 1.05
N GLU A 65 12.10 -3.59 1.60
CA GLU A 65 10.68 -3.35 1.30
C GLU A 65 10.19 -2.00 1.82
N VAL A 66 10.50 -1.64 3.08
CA VAL A 66 10.06 -0.39 3.69
C VAL A 66 10.42 0.85 2.84
N PRO A 67 11.67 1.05 2.38
CA PRO A 67 12.00 2.19 1.53
C PRO A 67 11.31 2.15 0.16
N PHE A 68 11.09 0.96 -0.41
CA PHE A 68 10.31 0.81 -1.65
C PHE A 68 8.85 1.23 -1.46
N MET A 69 8.25 0.91 -0.32
CA MET A 69 6.89 1.33 -0.02
C MET A 69 6.77 2.85 0.13
N LEU A 70 7.71 3.47 0.85
CA LEU A 70 7.77 4.93 0.95
C LEU A 70 7.98 5.60 -0.41
N PHE A 71 8.80 4.99 -1.29
CA PHE A 71 8.99 5.46 -2.66
C PHE A 71 7.69 5.40 -3.48
N LEU A 72 6.91 4.32 -3.36
CA LEU A 72 5.61 4.19 -4.03
C LEU A 72 4.58 5.19 -3.51
N VAL A 73 4.55 5.45 -2.20
CA VAL A 73 3.72 6.52 -1.61
C VAL A 73 4.10 7.88 -2.19
N TRP A 74 5.40 8.17 -2.30
CA TRP A 74 5.87 9.40 -2.92
C TRP A 74 5.46 9.48 -4.41
N LEU A 75 5.54 8.36 -5.13
CA LEU A 75 5.09 8.29 -6.52
C LEU A 75 3.59 8.58 -6.64
N CYS A 76 2.75 7.94 -5.81
CA CYS A 76 1.30 8.22 -5.73
C CYS A 76 1.04 9.70 -5.48
N ARG A 77 1.73 10.30 -4.49
CA ARG A 77 1.57 11.73 -4.18
C ARG A 77 1.91 12.62 -5.38
N LYS A 78 2.94 12.25 -6.16
CA LYS A 78 3.34 12.98 -7.37
C LYS A 78 2.33 12.79 -8.51
N THR A 79 1.71 11.63 -8.64
CA THR A 79 0.70 11.32 -9.66
C THR A 79 -0.73 11.66 -9.25
N ARG A 80 -0.94 12.31 -8.11
CA ARG A 80 -2.26 12.74 -7.60
C ARG A 80 -3.07 13.54 -8.63
N GLY A 81 -2.42 14.39 -9.42
CA GLY A 81 -3.07 15.21 -10.45
C GLY A 81 -3.59 14.42 -11.66
N PHE A 82 -3.33 13.11 -11.74
CA PHE A 82 -3.77 12.24 -12.84
C PHE A 82 -5.11 11.55 -12.57
N PHE A 83 -5.61 11.63 -11.33
CA PHE A 83 -6.86 11.02 -10.90
C PHE A 83 -7.91 12.09 -10.63
N TYR A 84 -9.15 11.79 -10.96
CA TYR A 84 -10.30 12.64 -10.64
C TYR A 84 -10.43 12.69 -9.12
N GLN A 85 -10.39 13.88 -8.53
CA GLN A 85 -10.76 14.09 -7.13
C GLN A 85 -12.28 14.27 -7.09
N PRO A 86 -13.06 13.29 -6.61
CA PRO A 86 -14.41 13.61 -6.17
C PRO A 86 -14.22 14.58 -4.99
N GLN A 87 -14.81 15.76 -5.07
CA GLN A 87 -15.00 16.55 -3.87
C GLN A 87 -15.78 15.68 -2.89
N LEU A 88 -15.21 15.43 -1.72
CA LEU A 88 -15.97 14.94 -0.59
C LEU A 88 -17.09 15.96 -0.36
N GLN A 89 -18.29 15.64 -0.86
CA GLN A 89 -19.52 16.25 -0.39
C GLN A 89 -19.61 15.81 1.07
N TYR A 90 -19.02 16.61 1.95
CA TYR A 90 -19.25 16.54 3.38
C TYR A 90 -20.77 16.55 3.53
N ALA A 91 -21.34 15.42 3.95
CA ALA A 91 -22.73 15.37 4.34
C ALA A 91 -22.85 16.31 5.53
N ASP A 92 -23.37 17.50 5.27
CA ASP A 92 -23.82 18.50 6.23
C ASP A 92 -25.03 17.91 6.97
N GLY A 93 -24.77 16.91 7.81
CA GLY A 93 -25.77 16.10 8.50
C GLY A 93 -25.77 16.28 10.01
N ASP A 94 -24.90 17.13 10.56
CA ASP A 94 -24.79 17.35 12.02
C ASP A 94 -25.19 18.77 12.43
N SER A 95 -26.11 19.41 11.68
CA SER A 95 -26.68 20.72 12.03
C SER A 95 -28.15 20.68 12.49
N GLU A 96 -28.80 19.50 12.55
CA GLU A 96 -30.20 19.34 13.02
C GLU A 96 -30.39 18.68 14.41
N GLU A 97 -29.32 18.34 15.15
CA GLU A 97 -29.46 17.76 16.51
C GLU A 97 -29.29 18.76 17.67
N ALA A 98 -29.05 20.05 17.39
CA ALA A 98 -28.93 21.10 18.41
C ALA A 98 -30.24 21.91 18.65
N SER A 99 -31.39 21.37 18.25
CA SER A 99 -32.70 22.00 18.42
C SER A 99 -33.80 20.97 18.71
N ASN A 100 -33.62 20.13 19.74
CA ASN A 100 -34.72 19.49 20.47
C ASN A 100 -34.35 19.27 21.94
#